data_AF-A0A3B8Q771-F1
#
_entry.id   AF-A0A3B8Q771-F1
#
_cell.length_a   1.000
_cell.length_b   1.000
_cell.length_c   1.000
_cell.angle_alpha   90.00
_cell.angle_beta   90.00
_cell.angle_gamma   90.00
#
_symmetry.space_group_name_H-M   'P 1'
#
loop_
_entity.id
_entity.type
_entity.pdbx_description
1 polymer ?
#
loop_
_entity_poly.entity_id
_entity_poly.type
_entity_poly.pdbx_seq_one_letter_code
_entity_poly.pdbx_strand_id
1 'polypeptide(L)'
;MRCFPNRSMKRIILSGLTAAGVFSCQAQFTGAPGFFGGYADGVGSVPTGNNTIGPALRIVYDDFTFDLSGKIVGFEMVGRDNTGAPVGMYYEIRTGMSEGNGGTLLFSGTTLSAVAGDLPLNGDYGTPPPGTGNYRWYDSGPSSPIQLDPGTYWIGLAPVQQFGSFDLATTVGLGSVGHPIDDGNAFYSDSSDPLKSFASLGSSDFSLRVVTESTVIVPEPTTSALLGLGSLMIWFGLRKRAGN
;
A
#
# COMPACT_ATOMS: atom_id res chain seq x y z
N MET A 1 70.54 -26.87 10.98
CA MET A 1 69.53 -26.50 9.97
C MET A 1 68.18 -26.99 10.50
N ARG A 2 67.27 -26.27 11.20
CA ARG A 2 66.68 -24.91 11.12
C ARG A 2 66.28 -24.53 9.69
N CYS A 3 65.07 -24.10 9.29
CA CYS A 3 63.73 -23.84 9.88
C CYS A 3 62.70 -23.69 8.72
N PHE A 4 61.38 -23.77 9.03
CA PHE A 4 60.15 -23.50 8.22
C PHE A 4 60.10 -22.11 7.49
N PRO A 5 59.02 -21.71 6.76
CA PRO A 5 58.38 -22.31 5.57
C PRO A 5 58.07 -21.30 4.42
N ASN A 6 57.56 -21.88 3.34
CA ASN A 6 56.92 -21.37 2.14
C ASN A 6 55.82 -20.28 2.37
N ARG A 7 55.87 -19.16 1.64
CA ARG A 7 54.70 -18.29 1.36
C ARG A 7 54.65 -17.96 -0.14
N SER A 8 54.00 -18.84 -0.90
CA SER A 8 53.52 -18.54 -2.24
C SER A 8 52.28 -17.65 -2.14
N MET A 9 52.41 -16.44 -2.66
CA MET A 9 51.40 -15.40 -2.76
C MET A 9 50.36 -15.81 -3.81
N LYS A 10 49.26 -16.45 -3.37
CA LYS A 10 48.10 -16.71 -4.23
C LYS A 10 47.17 -15.49 -4.21
N ARG A 11 47.17 -14.75 -5.33
CA ARG A 11 46.19 -13.72 -5.66
C ARG A 11 44.78 -14.33 -5.61
N ILE A 12 43.97 -13.90 -4.66
CA ILE A 12 42.53 -14.14 -4.65
C ILE A 12 41.93 -13.09 -5.59
N ILE A 13 41.55 -13.52 -6.78
CA ILE A 13 40.72 -12.73 -7.69
C ILE A 13 39.31 -12.75 -7.10
N LEU A 14 38.90 -11.59 -6.58
CA LEU A 14 37.56 -11.34 -6.09
C LEU A 14 36.63 -11.22 -7.31
N SER A 15 36.04 -12.33 -7.73
CA SER A 15 35.03 -12.38 -8.78
C SER A 15 33.70 -11.82 -8.25
N GLY A 16 33.59 -10.49 -8.23
CA GLY A 16 32.31 -9.80 -8.04
C GLY A 16 31.48 -9.92 -9.32
N LEU A 17 30.71 -11.01 -9.45
CA LEU A 17 29.67 -11.09 -10.47
C LEU A 17 28.40 -10.47 -9.89
N THR A 18 28.22 -9.20 -10.22
CA THR A 18 27.02 -8.40 -9.93
C THR A 18 25.82 -9.10 -10.57
N ALA A 19 24.94 -9.68 -9.74
CA ALA A 19 23.61 -10.06 -10.18
C ALA A 19 22.86 -8.76 -10.50
N ALA A 20 22.84 -8.39 -11.78
CA ALA A 20 21.92 -7.40 -12.29
C ALA A 20 20.52 -8.02 -12.22
N GLY A 21 19.87 -7.88 -11.06
CA GLY A 21 18.45 -8.11 -10.93
C GLY A 21 17.76 -7.22 -11.94
N VAL A 22 17.04 -7.82 -12.87
CA VAL A 22 16.10 -7.12 -13.74
C VAL A 22 15.03 -6.58 -12.81
N PHE A 23 15.21 -5.36 -12.31
CA PHE A 23 14.12 -4.57 -11.76
C PHE A 23 13.23 -4.24 -12.94
N SER A 24 12.23 -5.08 -13.17
CA SER A 24 11.05 -4.69 -13.94
C SER A 24 10.49 -3.44 -13.25
N CYS A 25 10.73 -2.28 -13.87
CA CYS A 25 10.08 -1.03 -13.52
C CYS A 25 8.58 -1.21 -13.78
N GLN A 26 7.86 -1.71 -12.77
CA GLN A 26 6.42 -1.60 -12.73
C GLN A 26 6.11 -0.18 -12.26
N ALA A 27 5.20 0.50 -12.94
CA ALA A 27 4.73 1.82 -12.55
C ALA A 27 4.01 1.68 -11.20
N GLN A 28 4.76 1.75 -10.11
CA GLN A 28 4.24 1.97 -8.77
C GLN A 28 4.01 3.48 -8.64
N PHE A 29 2.88 3.89 -8.07
CA PHE A 29 2.67 5.30 -7.73
C PHE A 29 3.89 5.86 -6.99
N THR A 30 4.34 7.04 -7.40
CA THR A 30 5.39 7.79 -6.70
C THR A 30 4.79 8.44 -5.45
N GLY A 31 4.51 7.64 -4.44
CA GLY A 31 3.93 8.08 -3.17
C GLY A 31 4.26 7.10 -2.04
N ALA A 32 4.25 7.57 -0.80
CA ALA A 32 4.40 6.69 0.36
C ALA A 32 3.06 5.99 0.65
N PRO A 33 3.05 4.71 1.07
CA PRO A 33 1.84 4.10 1.56
C PRO A 33 1.38 4.88 2.80
N GLY A 34 0.22 5.54 2.71
CA GLY A 34 -0.41 6.13 3.89
C GLY A 34 -1.10 5.06 4.74
N PHE A 35 -1.57 4.01 4.08
CA PHE A 35 -2.07 2.79 4.70
C PHE A 35 -1.82 1.59 3.79
N PHE A 36 -1.51 0.44 4.38
CA PHE A 36 -1.51 -0.85 3.72
C PHE A 36 -1.93 -1.91 4.75
N GLY A 37 -3.08 -2.56 4.53
CA GLY A 37 -3.63 -3.57 5.44
C GLY A 37 -2.70 -4.78 5.61
N GLY A 38 -1.85 -5.06 4.62
CA GLY A 38 -0.86 -6.13 4.66
C GLY A 38 -0.98 -7.07 3.48
N TYR A 39 -0.02 -7.98 3.39
CA TYR A 39 0.03 -9.00 2.35
C TYR A 39 -1.06 -10.07 2.54
N ALA A 40 -1.51 -10.65 1.43
CA ALA A 40 -2.53 -11.69 1.47
C ALA A 40 -2.05 -12.92 2.28
N ASP A 41 -2.94 -13.49 3.08
CA ASP A 41 -2.61 -14.58 4.02
C ASP A 41 -2.76 -15.98 3.41
N GLY A 42 -3.40 -16.10 2.25
CA GLY A 42 -3.68 -17.39 1.59
C GLY A 42 -4.86 -18.15 2.19
N VAL A 43 -5.62 -17.57 3.13
CA VAL A 43 -6.70 -18.24 3.86
C VAL A 43 -8.04 -18.01 3.18
N GLY A 44 -8.38 -16.74 2.94
CA GLY A 44 -9.71 -16.32 2.54
C GLY A 44 -9.71 -15.26 1.44
N SER A 45 -10.91 -14.96 0.95
CA SER A 45 -11.15 -13.84 0.05
C SER A 45 -12.64 -13.56 -0.08
N VAL A 46 -13.00 -12.33 -0.40
CA VAL A 46 -14.40 -11.93 -0.60
C VAL A 46 -14.58 -11.35 -2.01
N PRO A 47 -15.62 -11.77 -2.76
CA PRO A 47 -15.91 -11.20 -4.07
C PRO A 47 -16.12 -9.69 -4.01
N THR A 48 -15.39 -8.93 -4.80
CA THR A 48 -15.56 -7.50 -5.03
C THR A 48 -15.56 -7.21 -6.53
N GLY A 49 -16.26 -6.17 -6.94
CA GLY A 49 -16.32 -5.78 -8.33
C GLY A 49 -17.59 -5.04 -8.70
N ASN A 50 -17.46 -4.24 -9.76
CA ASN A 50 -18.53 -3.53 -10.41
C ASN A 50 -18.68 -4.09 -11.84
N ASN A 51 -19.53 -5.12 -11.96
CA ASN A 51 -19.76 -5.82 -13.23
C ASN A 51 -20.72 -5.01 -14.12
N THR A 52 -20.44 -4.89 -15.41
CA THR A 52 -21.28 -4.11 -16.34
C THR A 52 -22.37 -4.93 -17.05
N ILE A 53 -22.30 -6.27 -17.06
CA ILE A 53 -23.23 -7.15 -17.80
C ILE A 53 -24.27 -7.83 -16.90
N GLY A 54 -23.96 -7.98 -15.61
CA GLY A 54 -24.93 -8.24 -14.56
C GLY A 54 -24.64 -7.28 -13.41
N PRO A 55 -25.20 -6.05 -13.43
CA PRO A 55 -24.76 -4.97 -12.57
C PRO A 55 -25.07 -5.24 -11.10
N ALA A 56 -24.13 -5.90 -10.46
CA ALA A 56 -23.98 -5.99 -9.03
C ALA A 56 -22.66 -5.30 -8.70
N LEU A 57 -22.76 -4.16 -8.02
CA LEU A 57 -21.67 -3.60 -7.25
C LEU A 57 -21.52 -4.42 -5.97
N ARG A 58 -20.36 -5.03 -5.83
CA ARG A 58 -19.88 -5.71 -4.62
C ARG A 58 -18.65 -4.99 -4.15
N ILE A 59 -18.59 -4.65 -2.89
CA ILE A 59 -17.46 -3.89 -2.36
C ILE A 59 -17.17 -4.36 -0.94
N VAL A 60 -15.90 -4.55 -0.66
CA VAL A 60 -15.38 -4.76 0.68
C VAL A 60 -14.82 -3.43 1.14
N TYR A 61 -15.25 -2.98 2.31
CA TYR A 61 -14.75 -1.82 3.01
C TYR A 61 -13.82 -2.29 4.12
N ASP A 62 -12.65 -1.70 4.18
CA ASP A 62 -11.70 -1.90 5.28
C ASP A 62 -11.34 -0.53 5.86
N ASP A 63 -11.07 -0.46 7.16
CA ASP A 63 -10.75 0.81 7.78
C ASP A 63 -9.26 1.16 7.76
N PHE A 64 -9.03 2.45 7.86
CA PHE A 64 -7.71 3.04 7.97
C PHE A 64 -7.82 4.38 8.65
N THR A 65 -6.74 4.81 9.28
CA THR A 65 -6.63 6.13 9.89
C THR A 65 -5.71 7.03 9.10
N PHE A 66 -6.09 8.30 9.05
CA PHE A 66 -5.20 9.39 8.73
C PHE A 66 -4.79 10.08 10.04
N ASP A 67 -3.51 10.03 10.41
CA ASP A 67 -3.02 10.71 11.62
C ASP A 67 -2.87 12.22 11.42
N LEU A 68 -2.63 12.65 10.17
CA LEU A 68 -2.42 14.03 9.76
C LEU A 68 -3.19 14.31 8.49
N SER A 69 -3.65 15.56 8.27
CA SER A 69 -4.27 15.94 7.00
C SER A 69 -3.33 15.67 5.83
N GLY A 70 -3.85 15.13 4.73
CA GLY A 70 -3.05 14.82 3.56
C GLY A 70 -3.90 14.43 2.36
N LYS A 71 -3.22 14.03 1.29
CA LYS A 71 -3.87 13.74 0.01
C LYS A 71 -3.67 12.29 -0.40
N ILE A 72 -4.77 11.65 -0.75
CA ILE A 72 -4.77 10.34 -1.39
C ILE A 72 -4.64 10.55 -2.90
N VAL A 73 -3.69 9.82 -3.51
CA VAL A 73 -3.39 9.89 -4.95
C VAL A 73 -3.50 8.56 -5.66
N GLY A 74 -3.63 7.47 -4.90
CA GLY A 74 -3.73 6.12 -5.45
C GLY A 74 -4.33 5.16 -4.45
N PHE A 75 -4.76 4.03 -4.97
CA PHE A 75 -5.29 2.91 -4.21
C PHE A 75 -4.84 1.62 -4.89
N GLU A 76 -4.48 0.64 -4.09
CA GLU A 76 -4.11 -0.68 -4.58
C GLU A 76 -4.89 -1.75 -3.80
N MET A 77 -5.22 -2.84 -4.47
CA MET A 77 -5.83 -4.02 -3.87
C MET A 77 -5.12 -5.28 -4.33
N VAL A 78 -5.08 -6.28 -3.46
CA VAL A 78 -4.53 -7.61 -3.77
C VAL A 78 -5.64 -8.65 -3.64
N GLY A 79 -5.77 -9.48 -4.66
CA GLY A 79 -6.83 -10.48 -4.71
C GLY A 79 -6.66 -11.44 -5.87
N ARG A 80 -7.63 -12.33 -6.05
CA ARG A 80 -7.65 -13.29 -7.14
C ARG A 80 -8.51 -12.77 -8.27
N ASP A 81 -7.90 -12.73 -9.45
CA ASP A 81 -8.55 -12.24 -10.65
C ASP A 81 -9.08 -13.41 -11.49
N ASN A 82 -10.40 -13.48 -11.63
CA ASN A 82 -11.08 -14.40 -12.53
C ASN A 82 -11.73 -13.67 -13.73
N THR A 83 -11.24 -12.48 -14.10
CA THR A 83 -11.95 -11.47 -14.93
C THR A 83 -11.25 -11.13 -16.25
N GLY A 84 -9.92 -11.34 -16.33
CA GLY A 84 -9.17 -11.09 -17.56
C GLY A 84 -8.67 -9.64 -17.73
N ALA A 85 -8.41 -8.96 -16.61
CA ALA A 85 -7.91 -7.59 -16.46
C ALA A 85 -8.98 -6.49 -16.31
N PRO A 86 -8.85 -5.62 -15.30
CA PRO A 86 -9.83 -4.57 -15.00
C PRO A 86 -9.65 -3.40 -15.96
N VAL A 87 -10.76 -2.73 -16.32
CA VAL A 87 -10.69 -1.50 -17.14
C VAL A 87 -10.61 -0.24 -16.29
N GLY A 88 -10.90 -0.36 -15.00
CA GLY A 88 -10.98 0.74 -14.06
C GLY A 88 -11.26 0.24 -12.65
N MET A 89 -11.49 1.17 -11.73
CA MET A 89 -11.80 0.86 -10.34
C MET A 89 -12.81 1.85 -9.80
N TYR A 90 -13.89 1.34 -9.24
CA TYR A 90 -14.82 2.10 -8.43
C TYR A 90 -14.27 2.19 -7.00
N TYR A 91 -14.38 3.36 -6.38
CA TYR A 91 -13.98 3.56 -5.00
C TYR A 91 -15.00 4.38 -4.22
N GLU A 92 -15.04 4.14 -2.92
CA GLU A 92 -15.77 4.93 -1.94
C GLU A 92 -14.91 5.14 -0.68
N ILE A 93 -14.91 6.35 -0.13
CA ILE A 93 -14.34 6.66 1.17
C ILE A 93 -15.48 7.11 2.08
N ARG A 94 -15.63 6.41 3.20
CA ARG A 94 -16.70 6.61 4.18
C ARG A 94 -16.13 6.87 5.56
N THR A 95 -16.96 7.38 6.46
CA THR A 95 -16.64 7.49 7.89
C THR A 95 -17.83 7.09 8.75
N GLY A 96 -17.56 6.62 9.97
CA GLY A 96 -18.59 6.17 10.91
C GLY A 96 -19.37 4.95 10.45
N MET A 97 -18.71 4.01 9.74
CA MET A 97 -19.34 2.76 9.35
C MET A 97 -19.54 1.83 10.55
N SER A 98 -20.58 1.02 10.48
CA SER A 98 -20.87 -0.06 11.43
C SER A 98 -21.78 -1.10 10.76
N GLU A 99 -22.00 -2.25 11.40
CA GLU A 99 -22.85 -3.30 10.83
C GLU A 99 -24.26 -2.76 10.51
N GLY A 100 -24.70 -2.94 9.26
CA GLY A 100 -25.98 -2.45 8.76
C GLY A 100 -26.05 -0.93 8.53
N ASN A 101 -24.96 -0.20 8.76
CA ASN A 101 -24.90 1.25 8.60
C ASN A 101 -23.65 1.67 7.82
N GLY A 102 -23.87 2.12 6.57
CA GLY A 102 -22.81 2.59 5.68
C GLY A 102 -22.14 3.91 6.08
N GLY A 103 -22.51 4.50 7.22
CA GLY A 103 -21.93 5.76 7.70
C GLY A 103 -22.16 6.92 6.74
N THR A 104 -21.25 7.88 6.73
CA THR A 104 -21.26 9.02 5.81
C THR A 104 -20.33 8.77 4.64
N LEU A 105 -20.86 8.85 3.41
CA LEU A 105 -20.05 8.86 2.20
C LEU A 105 -19.40 10.23 2.02
N LEU A 106 -18.07 10.26 1.99
CA LEU A 106 -17.29 11.49 1.82
C LEU A 106 -16.83 11.67 0.38
N PHE A 107 -16.32 10.60 -0.22
CA PHE A 107 -15.83 10.59 -1.60
C PHE A 107 -16.25 9.31 -2.30
N SER A 108 -16.54 9.40 -3.59
CA SER A 108 -16.74 8.24 -4.45
C SER A 108 -16.37 8.59 -5.89
N GLY A 109 -15.97 7.59 -6.67
CA GLY A 109 -15.77 7.79 -8.08
C GLY A 109 -15.39 6.51 -8.81
N THR A 110 -15.26 6.63 -10.13
CA THR A 110 -14.77 5.57 -10.99
C THR A 110 -13.52 6.07 -11.71
N THR A 111 -12.45 5.29 -11.62
CA THR A 111 -11.22 5.51 -12.36
C THR A 111 -11.29 4.72 -13.68
N LEU A 112 -10.66 5.25 -14.72
CA LEU A 112 -10.49 4.57 -16.00
C LEU A 112 -8.97 4.41 -16.18
N SER A 113 -8.50 3.21 -16.51
CA SER A 113 -7.06 2.80 -16.52
C SER A 113 -6.55 2.26 -15.19
N ALA A 114 -7.17 1.17 -14.71
CA ALA A 114 -6.53 0.34 -13.69
C ALA A 114 -5.34 -0.41 -14.30
N VAL A 115 -4.23 -0.49 -13.57
CA VAL A 115 -3.09 -1.32 -13.92
C VAL A 115 -3.16 -2.60 -13.11
N ALA A 116 -2.82 -3.73 -13.72
CA ALA A 116 -2.79 -5.03 -13.07
C ALA A 116 -1.43 -5.69 -13.26
N GLY A 117 -0.98 -6.43 -12.24
CA GLY A 117 0.21 -7.25 -12.32
C GLY A 117 0.06 -8.54 -11.52
N ASP A 118 0.82 -9.56 -11.92
CA ASP A 118 0.86 -10.83 -11.20
C ASP A 118 1.82 -10.71 -10.02
N LEU A 119 1.43 -11.24 -8.86
CA LEU A 119 2.31 -11.31 -7.70
C LEU A 119 3.13 -12.61 -7.69
N PRO A 120 4.36 -12.59 -7.14
CA PRO A 120 5.18 -13.79 -7.07
C PRO A 120 4.54 -14.87 -6.19
N LEU A 121 4.69 -16.13 -6.59
CA LEU A 121 4.24 -17.32 -5.83
C LEU A 121 5.16 -17.68 -4.66
N ASN A 122 6.11 -16.82 -4.28
CA ASN A 122 7.18 -17.13 -3.34
C ASN A 122 6.75 -17.12 -1.86
N GLY A 123 5.45 -16.94 -1.58
CA GLY A 123 4.88 -16.98 -0.23
C GLY A 123 4.88 -15.63 0.49
N ASP A 124 5.54 -14.60 -0.06
CA ASP A 124 5.54 -13.24 0.53
C ASP A 124 4.12 -12.62 0.52
N TYR A 125 3.25 -13.07 -0.39
CA TYR A 125 1.85 -12.68 -0.54
C TYR A 125 0.88 -13.84 -0.25
N GLY A 126 1.33 -14.82 0.53
CA GLY A 126 0.62 -16.06 0.74
C GLY A 126 0.59 -16.95 -0.52
N THR A 127 0.16 -18.19 -0.35
CA THR A 127 -0.09 -19.11 -1.47
C THR A 127 -1.59 -19.21 -1.67
N PRO A 128 -2.14 -18.85 -2.85
CA PRO A 128 -3.55 -19.08 -3.13
C PRO A 128 -3.93 -20.55 -2.91
N PRO A 129 -5.17 -20.84 -2.46
CA PRO A 129 -5.64 -22.22 -2.36
C PRO A 129 -5.47 -22.97 -3.69
N PRO A 130 -5.13 -24.27 -3.68
CA PRO A 130 -4.90 -25.04 -4.90
C PRO A 130 -6.07 -24.92 -5.90
N GLY A 131 -5.77 -24.61 -7.16
CA GLY A 131 -6.76 -24.50 -8.24
C GLY A 131 -7.49 -23.15 -8.35
N THR A 132 -7.09 -22.12 -7.59
CA THR A 132 -7.80 -20.82 -7.52
C THR A 132 -7.16 -19.67 -8.31
N GLY A 133 -6.09 -19.93 -9.06
CA GLY A 133 -5.33 -18.89 -9.77
C GLY A 133 -4.32 -18.16 -8.88
N ASN A 134 -3.49 -17.30 -9.48
CA ASN A 134 -2.48 -16.53 -8.74
C ASN A 134 -3.10 -15.26 -8.16
N TYR A 135 -2.55 -14.78 -7.05
CA TYR A 135 -2.85 -13.42 -6.59
C TYR A 135 -2.32 -12.39 -7.60
N ARG A 136 -3.10 -11.34 -7.77
CA ARG A 136 -2.78 -10.18 -8.59
C ARG A 136 -2.96 -8.92 -7.75
N TRP A 137 -2.18 -7.90 -8.07
CA TRP A 137 -2.42 -6.56 -7.57
C TRP A 137 -3.11 -5.74 -8.65
N TYR A 138 -4.07 -4.93 -8.25
CA TYR A 138 -4.68 -3.90 -9.06
C TYR A 138 -4.46 -2.54 -8.44
N ASP A 139 -4.12 -1.58 -9.28
CA ASP A 139 -3.78 -0.24 -8.86
C ASP A 139 -4.51 0.80 -9.71
N SER A 140 -5.01 1.84 -9.06
CA SER A 140 -5.61 2.99 -9.72
C SER A 140 -5.69 4.18 -8.79
N GLY A 141 -6.01 5.37 -9.31
CA GLY A 141 -6.07 6.58 -8.52
C GLY A 141 -7.21 7.52 -8.93
N PRO A 142 -7.68 8.38 -8.01
CA PRO A 142 -8.70 9.35 -8.34
C PRO A 142 -8.18 10.33 -9.40
N SER A 143 -9.08 10.86 -10.23
CA SER A 143 -8.72 11.85 -11.27
C SER A 143 -8.13 13.15 -10.72
N SER A 144 -8.40 13.45 -9.45
CA SER A 144 -7.77 14.53 -8.67
C SER A 144 -7.47 14.03 -7.25
N PRO A 145 -6.38 14.49 -6.60
CA PRO A 145 -6.06 14.08 -5.24
C PRO A 145 -7.22 14.34 -4.26
N ILE A 146 -7.48 13.38 -3.38
CA ILE A 146 -8.54 13.49 -2.36
C ILE A 146 -7.92 14.00 -1.06
N GLN A 147 -8.35 15.17 -0.60
CA GLN A 147 -7.91 15.72 0.68
C GLN A 147 -8.74 15.10 1.82
N LEU A 148 -8.05 14.53 2.80
CA LEU A 148 -8.65 14.10 4.07
C LEU A 148 -8.02 14.87 5.23
N ASP A 149 -8.80 15.05 6.28
CA ASP A 149 -8.35 15.50 7.59
C ASP A 149 -8.01 14.29 8.47
N PRO A 150 -7.42 14.48 9.67
CA PRO A 150 -7.19 13.37 10.57
C PRO A 150 -8.49 12.70 10.99
N GLY A 151 -8.50 11.37 11.01
CA GLY A 151 -9.68 10.59 11.38
C GLY A 151 -9.62 9.14 10.93
N THR A 152 -10.67 8.40 11.28
CA THR A 152 -10.90 7.01 10.86
C THR A 152 -11.87 6.98 9.69
N TYR A 153 -11.47 6.26 8.65
CA TYR A 153 -12.18 6.15 7.40
C TYR A 153 -12.25 4.69 6.98
N TRP A 154 -13.19 4.39 6.10
CA TRP A 154 -13.30 3.10 5.43
C TRP A 154 -13.12 3.32 3.94
N ILE A 155 -12.23 2.54 3.33
CA ILE A 155 -12.03 2.52 1.89
C ILE A 155 -12.70 1.28 1.32
N GLY A 156 -13.65 1.50 0.41
CA GLY A 156 -14.24 0.47 -0.41
C GLY A 156 -13.69 0.55 -1.81
N LEU A 157 -13.16 -0.56 -2.34
CA LEU A 157 -12.68 -0.62 -3.73
C LEU A 157 -13.34 -1.79 -4.48
N ALA A 158 -13.78 -1.54 -5.70
CA ALA A 158 -14.40 -2.51 -6.58
C ALA A 158 -13.86 -2.38 -8.01
N PRO A 159 -13.14 -3.38 -8.55
CA PRO A 159 -12.68 -3.35 -9.93
C PRO A 159 -13.85 -3.22 -10.90
N VAL A 160 -13.73 -2.32 -11.88
CA VAL A 160 -14.71 -2.22 -12.98
C VAL A 160 -14.31 -3.22 -14.04
N GLN A 161 -15.23 -4.14 -14.32
CA GLN A 161 -14.97 -5.25 -15.22
C GLN A 161 -16.17 -5.56 -16.11
N GLN A 162 -15.89 -6.11 -17.28
CA GLN A 162 -16.92 -6.52 -18.23
C GLN A 162 -17.52 -7.88 -17.85
N PHE A 163 -16.68 -8.82 -17.42
CA PHE A 163 -17.05 -10.18 -16.99
C PHE A 163 -16.16 -10.63 -15.82
N GLY A 164 -16.58 -11.67 -15.10
CA GLY A 164 -15.80 -12.31 -14.04
C GLY A 164 -16.04 -11.80 -12.61
N SER A 165 -15.20 -12.26 -11.67
CA SER A 165 -15.14 -11.84 -10.26
C SER A 165 -13.69 -11.55 -9.86
N PHE A 166 -13.47 -10.47 -9.10
CA PHE A 166 -12.21 -10.27 -8.38
C PHE A 166 -12.47 -10.60 -6.92
N ASP A 167 -11.71 -11.52 -6.34
CA ASP A 167 -11.90 -11.90 -4.94
C ASP A 167 -10.80 -11.26 -4.10
N LEU A 168 -11.14 -10.21 -3.36
CA LEU A 168 -10.20 -9.47 -2.51
C LEU A 168 -9.67 -10.39 -1.40
N ALA A 169 -8.35 -10.46 -1.26
CA ALA A 169 -7.73 -11.39 -0.32
C ALA A 169 -7.78 -10.87 1.12
N THR A 170 -7.95 -11.80 2.07
CA THR A 170 -7.79 -11.51 3.50
C THR A 170 -6.32 -11.34 3.85
N THR A 171 -6.04 -10.61 4.92
CA THR A 171 -4.70 -10.43 5.48
C THR A 171 -4.70 -10.65 6.99
N VAL A 172 -3.51 -10.98 7.51
CA VAL A 172 -3.18 -11.03 8.95
C VAL A 172 -2.26 -9.88 9.35
N GLY A 173 -2.21 -8.81 8.55
CA GLY A 173 -1.41 -7.62 8.86
C GLY A 173 0.08 -7.71 8.52
N LEU A 174 0.54 -8.76 7.83
CA LEU A 174 1.96 -8.93 7.53
C LEU A 174 2.46 -7.84 6.58
N GLY A 175 3.49 -7.10 6.99
CA GLY A 175 4.07 -6.01 6.18
C GLY A 175 3.18 -4.77 6.08
N SER A 176 2.19 -4.66 6.96
CA SER A 176 1.26 -3.53 7.03
C SER A 176 1.95 -2.19 7.29
N VAL A 177 1.25 -1.13 6.90
CA VAL A 177 1.62 0.27 7.16
C VAL A 177 0.37 1.01 7.61
N GLY A 178 0.50 1.85 8.64
CA GLY A 178 -0.65 2.56 9.21
C GLY A 178 -1.42 1.69 10.21
N HIS A 179 -2.64 2.12 10.54
CA HIS A 179 -3.53 1.48 11.50
C HIS A 179 -4.99 1.81 11.17
N PRO A 180 -5.98 1.10 11.76
CA PRO A 180 -5.83 -0.17 12.48
C PRO A 180 -5.43 -1.32 11.55
N ILE A 181 -4.96 -2.43 12.13
CA ILE A 181 -4.52 -3.64 11.42
C ILE A 181 -4.93 -4.86 12.24
N ASP A 182 -5.49 -5.86 11.57
CA ASP A 182 -6.02 -7.11 12.12
C ASP A 182 -7.04 -6.87 13.25
N ASP A 183 -7.97 -5.95 13.04
CA ASP A 183 -8.95 -5.54 14.04
C ASP A 183 -10.39 -6.02 13.76
N GLY A 184 -10.64 -6.56 12.56
CA GLY A 184 -11.93 -7.13 12.21
C GLY A 184 -13.02 -6.08 11.96
N ASN A 185 -12.62 -4.88 11.53
CA ASN A 185 -13.54 -3.78 11.31
C ASN A 185 -13.90 -3.57 9.83
N ALA A 186 -13.88 -4.66 9.06
CA ALA A 186 -14.27 -4.68 7.67
C ALA A 186 -15.78 -4.96 7.46
N PHE A 187 -16.33 -4.37 6.41
CA PHE A 187 -17.74 -4.50 6.02
C PHE A 187 -17.88 -4.88 4.56
N TYR A 188 -18.98 -5.55 4.23
CA TYR A 188 -19.32 -5.95 2.87
C TYR A 188 -20.62 -5.31 2.42
N SER A 189 -20.67 -4.84 1.17
CA SER A 189 -21.91 -4.43 0.53
C SER A 189 -22.10 -5.13 -0.81
N ASP A 190 -23.26 -5.76 -1.01
CA ASP A 190 -23.67 -6.31 -2.30
C ASP A 190 -25.00 -5.67 -2.74
N SER A 191 -24.97 -4.89 -3.81
CA SER A 191 -26.16 -4.23 -4.37
C SER A 191 -27.21 -5.21 -4.92
N SER A 192 -26.84 -6.47 -5.16
CA SER A 192 -27.79 -7.52 -5.59
C SER A 192 -28.44 -8.27 -4.42
N ASP A 193 -27.96 -8.08 -3.19
CA ASP A 193 -28.46 -8.76 -1.99
C ASP A 193 -28.58 -7.78 -0.82
N PRO A 194 -29.79 -7.24 -0.55
CA PRO A 194 -30.00 -6.28 0.54
C PRO A 194 -29.62 -6.80 1.93
N LEU A 195 -29.60 -8.12 2.14
CA LEU A 195 -29.17 -8.71 3.42
C LEU A 195 -27.67 -8.54 3.66
N LYS A 196 -26.92 -8.25 2.60
CA LYS A 196 -25.49 -7.98 2.63
C LYS A 196 -25.18 -6.50 2.50
N SER A 197 -26.10 -5.59 2.84
CA SER A 197 -25.83 -4.16 2.84
C SER A 197 -25.06 -3.78 4.11
N PHE A 198 -23.76 -3.52 3.98
CA PHE A 198 -22.84 -3.19 5.08
C PHE A 198 -22.81 -4.25 6.18
N ALA A 199 -22.85 -5.52 5.77
CA ALA A 199 -22.72 -6.66 6.69
C ALA A 199 -21.28 -6.73 7.23
N SER A 200 -21.11 -7.05 8.51
CA SER A 200 -19.77 -7.26 9.08
C SER A 200 -19.12 -8.50 8.44
N LEU A 201 -17.83 -8.40 8.16
CA LEU A 201 -17.01 -9.53 7.71
C LEU A 201 -16.34 -10.28 8.87
N GLY A 202 -16.71 -9.97 10.11
CA GLY A 202 -16.12 -10.58 11.31
C GLY A 202 -14.68 -10.13 11.51
N SER A 203 -13.82 -11.03 12.00
CA SER A 203 -12.43 -10.74 12.35
C SER A 203 -11.48 -10.74 11.15
N SER A 204 -11.92 -10.25 9.99
CA SER A 204 -11.12 -10.28 8.76
C SER A 204 -10.81 -8.88 8.28
N ASP A 205 -9.53 -8.63 8.01
CA ASP A 205 -9.04 -7.45 7.30
C ASP A 205 -8.56 -7.85 5.91
N PHE A 206 -8.34 -6.86 5.05
CA PHE A 206 -8.11 -7.09 3.64
C PHE A 206 -6.84 -6.43 3.12
N SER A 207 -6.27 -7.03 2.09
CA SER A 207 -5.06 -6.51 1.43
C SER A 207 -5.37 -5.32 0.53
N LEU A 208 -5.72 -4.19 1.17
CA LEU A 208 -5.96 -2.89 0.56
C LEU A 208 -4.83 -1.91 0.90
N ARG A 209 -4.56 -0.97 0.00
CA ARG A 209 -3.57 0.08 0.16
C ARG A 209 -4.15 1.42 -0.24
N VAL A 210 -3.83 2.44 0.55
CA VAL A 210 -4.06 3.84 0.24
C VAL A 210 -2.71 4.52 0.03
N VAL A 211 -2.50 5.06 -1.16
CA VAL A 211 -1.26 5.76 -1.52
C VAL A 211 -1.45 7.25 -1.33
N THR A 212 -0.50 7.87 -0.63
CA THR A 212 -0.55 9.29 -0.29
C THR A 212 0.56 10.07 -0.98
N GLU A 213 0.36 11.37 -1.18
CA GLU A 213 1.46 12.24 -1.60
C GLU A 213 2.58 12.16 -0.55
N SER A 214 3.78 11.77 -0.97
CA SER A 214 4.95 11.80 -0.09
C SER A 214 5.19 13.24 0.39
N THR A 215 4.92 13.53 1.66
CA THR A 215 5.36 14.78 2.27
C THR A 215 6.86 14.70 2.49
N VAL A 216 7.66 15.09 1.50
CA VAL A 216 9.06 15.43 1.76
C VAL A 216 9.02 16.69 2.62
N ILE A 217 9.16 16.52 3.93
CA ILE A 217 9.40 17.64 4.84
C ILE A 217 10.81 18.14 4.50
N VAL A 218 10.94 19.03 3.51
CA VAL A 218 12.19 19.75 3.29
C VAL A 218 12.35 20.67 4.50
N PRO A 219 13.37 20.49 5.37
CA PRO A 219 13.60 21.42 6.46
C PRO A 219 13.83 22.80 5.82
N GLU A 220 13.07 23.80 6.24
CA GLU A 220 13.29 25.14 5.71
C GLU A 220 14.75 25.55 5.96
N PRO A 221 15.43 26.13 4.96
CA PRO A 221 16.88 26.39 4.99
C PRO A 221 17.33 27.31 6.13
N THR A 222 16.42 27.89 6.89
CA THR A 222 16.69 28.81 7.99
C THR A 222 17.31 28.13 9.22
N THR A 223 17.03 26.86 9.50
CA THR A 223 17.62 26.17 10.67
C THR A 223 19.05 25.66 10.42
N SER A 224 19.35 25.17 9.21
CA SER A 224 20.69 24.72 8.82
C SER A 224 21.68 25.89 8.66
N ALA A 225 21.22 27.02 8.13
CA ALA A 225 22.05 28.23 8.01
C ALA A 225 22.40 28.84 9.38
N LEU A 226 21.48 28.80 10.36
CA LEU A 226 21.74 29.34 11.71
C LEU A 226 22.77 28.51 12.49
N LEU A 227 22.72 27.17 12.37
CA LEU A 227 23.70 26.26 12.96
C LEU A 227 25.09 26.37 12.29
N GLY A 228 25.12 26.59 10.97
CA GLY A 228 26.35 26.85 10.22
C GLY A 228 27.01 28.20 10.57
N LEU A 229 26.22 29.25 10.81
CA LEU A 229 26.74 30.56 11.19
C LEU A 229 27.16 30.64 12.67
N GLY A 230 26.43 29.96 13.56
CA GLY A 230 26.77 29.91 14.99
C GLY A 230 28.11 29.24 15.28
N SER A 231 28.43 28.16 14.55
CA SER A 231 29.70 27.44 14.69
C SER A 231 30.91 28.24 14.17
N LEU A 232 30.73 29.07 13.14
CA LEU A 232 31.78 29.95 12.62
C LEU A 232 32.14 31.09 13.61
N MET A 233 31.13 31.67 14.27
CA MET A 233 31.31 32.75 15.25
C MET A 233 32.05 32.28 16.52
N ILE A 234 31.79 31.04 16.97
CA ILE A 234 32.49 30.45 18.12
C ILE A 234 33.97 30.20 17.79
N TRP A 235 34.28 29.77 16.56
CA TRP A 235 35.65 29.47 16.14
C TRP A 235 36.52 30.73 16.02
N PHE A 236 35.98 31.84 15.49
CA PHE A 236 36.69 33.12 15.46
C PHE A 236 36.73 33.83 16.81
N GLY A 237 35.70 33.65 17.66
CA GLY A 237 35.68 34.20 19.02
C GLY A 237 36.72 33.57 19.95
N LEU A 238 36.97 32.26 19.84
CA LEU A 238 37.94 31.54 20.67
C LEU A 238 39.40 31.83 20.28
N ARG A 239 39.69 32.11 18.99
CA ARG A 239 41.05 32.44 18.55
C ARG A 239 41.56 33.79 19.06
N LYS A 240 40.67 34.73 19.39
CA LYS A 240 41.05 36.08 19.83
C LYS A 240 41.47 36.14 21.32
N ARG A 241 41.29 35.06 22.08
CA ARG A 241 41.65 34.98 23.52
C ARG A 241 42.92 34.17 23.83
N ALA A 242 43.52 33.51 22.85
CA ALA A 242 44.71 32.68 23.04
C ALA A 242 46.03 33.37 22.67
N GLY A 243 46.01 34.68 22.42
CA GLY A 243 47.19 35.49 22.13
C GLY A 243 47.22 36.76 22.95
N ASN A 244 47.63 36.64 24.21
CA ASN A 244 48.25 37.68 25.04
C ASN A 244 49.04 36.98 26.15
#